data_AF-A0A962Q3X5-F1
#
_entry.id   AF-A0A962Q3X5-F1
#
_cell.length_a   1.000
_cell.length_b   1.000
_cell.length_c   1.000
_cell.angle_alpha   90.00
_cell.angle_beta   90.00
_cell.angle_gamma   90.00
#
_symmetry.space_group_name_H-M   'P 1'
#
loop_
_entity.id
_entity.type
_entity.pdbx_description
1 polymer ?
#
loop_
_entity_poly.entity_id
_entity_poly.type
_entity_poly.pdbx_seq_one_letter_code
_entity_poly.pdbx_strand_id
1 'polypeptide(L)'
;MALSLQLTTQPEIAAEVPVDLARTRRPQYGRYLDELEPGQVFEHPRGFTFERGNMLAFARTFMQTNPLYLNLQYAVGHGFRDLLASPQMVFNVTLSLGVQ
;
A
#
# COMPACT_ATOMS: atom_id res chain seq x y z
N MET A 1 34.19 -12.83 10.11
CA MET A 1 34.21 -11.97 11.31
C MET A 1 32.76 -11.87 11.79
N ALA A 2 32.46 -12.36 13.00
CA ALA A 2 31.09 -12.38 13.51
C ALA A 2 30.91 -11.24 14.52
N LEU A 3 29.82 -10.47 14.37
CA LEU A 3 29.45 -9.41 15.30
C LEU A 3 28.31 -9.92 16.19
N SER A 4 28.57 -10.00 17.50
CA SER A 4 27.53 -10.29 18.49
C SER A 4 27.08 -8.98 19.13
N LEU A 5 25.81 -8.63 18.96
CA LEU A 5 25.16 -7.49 19.61
C LEU A 5 24.41 -7.99 20.84
N GLN A 6 24.84 -7.54 22.02
CA GLN A 6 24.08 -7.69 23.27
C GLN A 6 23.06 -6.54 23.34
N LEU A 7 21.80 -6.83 23.07
CA LEU A 7 20.72 -5.86 23.21
C LEU A 7 20.29 -5.80 24.67
N THR A 8 20.30 -4.60 25.25
CA THR A 8 19.71 -4.36 26.57
C THR A 8 18.19 -4.40 26.49
N THR A 9 17.55 -5.00 27.48
CA THR A 9 16.09 -5.01 27.61
C THR A 9 15.58 -3.58 27.73
N GLN A 10 14.65 -3.20 26.86
CA GLN A 10 13.98 -1.90 26.96
C GLN A 10 12.96 -1.95 28.10
N PRO A 11 12.98 -1.00 29.06
CA PRO A 11 11.97 -0.91 30.10
C PRO A 11 10.62 -0.51 29.50
N GLU A 12 9.55 -1.21 29.89
CA GLU A 12 8.18 -0.92 29.49
C GLU A 12 7.78 0.48 29.99
N ILE A 13 7.35 1.35 29.07
CA ILE A 13 7.05 2.76 29.37
C ILE A 13 5.69 2.89 30.08
N ALA A 14 4.79 1.93 29.88
CA ALA A 14 3.44 1.93 30.42
C ALA A 14 3.19 0.81 31.44
N ALA A 15 4.14 0.55 32.33
CA ALA A 15 4.08 -0.56 33.30
C ALA A 15 2.83 -0.57 34.20
N GLU A 16 2.21 0.60 34.41
CA GLU A 16 0.99 0.75 35.21
C GLU A 16 -0.29 0.45 34.44
N VAL A 17 -0.24 0.34 33.11
CA VAL A 17 -1.41 0.04 32.28
C VAL A 17 -1.60 -1.48 32.27
N PRO A 18 -2.69 -2.02 32.86
CA PRO A 18 -2.92 -3.46 32.84
C PRO A 18 -3.20 -3.93 31.41
N VAL A 19 -2.31 -4.78 30.88
CA VAL A 19 -2.47 -5.41 29.57
C VAL A 19 -2.84 -6.88 29.74
N ASP A 20 -3.95 -7.29 29.14
CA ASP A 20 -4.33 -8.70 29.07
C ASP A 20 -3.59 -9.39 27.92
N LEU A 21 -2.46 -10.01 28.26
CA LEU A 21 -1.64 -10.74 27.29
C LEU A 21 -2.40 -11.91 26.64
N ALA A 22 -3.40 -12.49 27.32
CA ALA A 22 -4.21 -13.57 26.78
C ALA A 22 -5.10 -13.12 25.60
N ARG A 23 -5.33 -11.81 25.45
CA ARG A 23 -6.08 -11.22 24.33
C ARG A 23 -5.19 -10.75 23.18
N THR A 24 -3.88 -10.98 23.26
CA THR A 24 -2.94 -10.57 22.21
C THR A 24 -3.19 -11.35 20.92
N ARG A 25 -3.49 -10.65 19.82
CA ARG A 25 -3.55 -11.25 18.49
C ARG A 25 -2.18 -11.20 17.83
N ARG A 26 -1.69 -12.35 17.36
CA ARG A 26 -0.43 -12.47 16.60
C ARG A 26 -0.72 -13.02 15.20
N PRO A 27 -1.44 -12.27 14.35
CA PRO A 27 -1.69 -12.72 12.99
C PRO A 27 -0.36 -12.89 12.25
N GLN A 28 -0.19 -14.03 11.61
CA GLN A 28 0.91 -14.30 10.70
C GLN A 28 0.45 -13.88 9.30
N TYR A 29 1.18 -12.95 8.69
CA TYR A 29 0.87 -12.43 7.36
C TYR A 29 1.84 -13.00 6.33
N GLY A 30 1.38 -13.12 5.09
CA GLY A 30 2.15 -13.72 4.01
C GLY A 30 2.12 -15.25 4.02
N ARG A 31 2.60 -15.83 2.93
CA ARG A 31 2.73 -17.27 2.71
C ARG A 31 4.18 -17.58 2.32
N TYR A 32 4.63 -18.77 2.66
CA TYR A 32 5.88 -19.31 2.12
C TYR A 32 5.68 -19.77 0.68
N LEU A 33 6.78 -19.89 -0.06
CA LEU A 33 6.75 -20.24 -1.48
C LEU A 33 6.12 -21.62 -1.72
N ASP A 34 6.31 -22.56 -0.80
CA ASP A 34 5.80 -23.93 -0.81
C ASP A 34 4.31 -24.03 -0.42
N GLU A 35 3.70 -22.94 0.07
CA GLU A 35 2.27 -22.85 0.35
C GLU A 35 1.45 -22.30 -0.83
N LEU A 36 2.11 -22.07 -1.97
CA LEU A 36 1.50 -21.58 -3.22
C LEU A 36 1.26 -22.73 -4.20
N GLU A 37 0.07 -22.79 -4.79
CA GLU A 37 -0.30 -23.80 -5.77
C GLU A 37 -0.52 -23.19 -7.17
N PRO A 38 -0.10 -23.83 -8.27
CA PRO A 38 -0.39 -23.35 -9.62
C PRO A 38 -1.89 -23.18 -9.86
N GLY A 39 -2.29 -22.03 -10.38
CA GLY A 39 -3.70 -21.69 -10.62
C GLY A 39 -4.46 -21.20 -9.38
N GLN A 40 -3.79 -21.09 -8.22
CA GLN A 40 -4.37 -20.48 -7.03
C GLN A 40 -4.74 -19.02 -7.29
N VAL A 41 -5.94 -18.64 -6.87
CA VAL A 41 -6.46 -17.27 -7.01
C VAL A 41 -6.61 -16.67 -5.61
N PHE A 42 -6.09 -15.45 -5.46
CA PHE A 42 -6.23 -14.67 -4.24
C PHE A 42 -7.15 -13.48 -4.49
N GLU A 43 -8.26 -13.43 -3.75
CA GLU A 43 -9.11 -12.26 -3.71
C GLU A 43 -8.64 -11.34 -2.58
N HIS A 44 -8.08 -10.19 -2.95
CA HIS A 44 -7.59 -9.23 -1.97
C HIS A 44 -8.77 -8.45 -1.36
N PRO A 45 -8.93 -8.45 -0.03
CA PRO A 45 -10.16 -7.98 0.62
C PRO A 45 -10.35 -6.46 0.60
N ARG A 46 -9.31 -5.69 0.27
CA ARG A 46 -9.34 -4.23 0.28
C ARG A 46 -9.52 -3.67 -1.13
N GLY A 47 -10.52 -2.80 -1.29
CA GLY A 47 -10.65 -1.93 -2.46
C GLY A 47 -9.89 -0.62 -2.28
N PHE A 48 -9.66 0.09 -3.39
CA PHE A 48 -9.08 1.43 -3.37
C PHE A 48 -9.86 2.36 -4.32
N THR A 49 -10.38 3.46 -3.78
CA THR A 49 -11.08 4.49 -4.55
C THR A 49 -10.09 5.56 -5.02
N PHE A 50 -10.11 5.86 -6.32
CA PHE A 50 -9.25 6.88 -6.91
C PHE A 50 -9.90 8.26 -6.77
N GLU A 51 -9.43 9.02 -5.79
CA GLU A 51 -9.84 10.41 -5.57
C GLU A 51 -8.95 11.39 -6.31
N ARG A 52 -9.51 12.51 -6.79
CA ARG A 52 -8.75 13.54 -7.54
C ARG A 52 -7.52 14.04 -6.79
N GLY A 53 -7.65 14.26 -5.48
CA GLY A 53 -6.55 14.68 -4.62
C GLY A 53 -5.37 13.71 -4.68
N ASN A 54 -5.65 12.41 -4.52
CA ASN A 54 -4.65 11.36 -4.52
C ASN A 54 -4.02 11.19 -5.92
N MET A 55 -4.81 11.27 -6.98
CA MET A 55 -4.32 11.21 -8.37
C MET A 55 -3.35 12.36 -8.68
N LEU A 56 -3.72 13.59 -8.32
CA LEU A 56 -2.87 14.76 -8.52
C LEU A 56 -1.63 14.73 -7.63
N ALA A 57 -1.75 14.28 -6.39
CA ALA A 57 -0.62 14.12 -5.49
C ALA A 57 0.40 13.14 -6.08
N PHE A 58 -0.05 11.96 -6.52
CA PHE A 58 0.81 10.97 -7.18
C PHE A 58 1.51 11.56 -8.41
N ALA A 59 0.74 12.14 -9.34
CA ALA A 59 1.28 12.67 -10.58
C ALA A 59 2.35 13.74 -10.33
N ARG A 60 2.16 14.61 -9.33
CA ARG A 60 3.11 15.66 -8.95
C ARG A 60 4.33 15.10 -8.22
N THR A 61 4.15 14.19 -7.27
CA THR A 61 5.25 13.55 -6.53
C THR A 61 6.20 12.81 -7.46
N PHE A 62 5.67 12.12 -8.46
CA PHE A 62 6.48 11.38 -9.44
C PHE A 62 6.79 12.19 -10.71
N MET A 63 6.60 13.51 -10.67
CA MET A 63 6.96 14.45 -11.75
C MET A 63 6.45 14.03 -13.13
N GLN A 64 5.23 13.51 -13.18
CA GLN A 64 4.61 13.15 -14.43
C GLN A 64 4.33 14.41 -15.25
N THR A 65 4.47 14.32 -16.56
CA THR A 65 4.33 15.46 -17.48
C THR A 65 3.17 15.32 -18.44
N ASN A 66 2.49 14.17 -18.46
CA ASN A 66 1.34 13.97 -19.32
C ASN A 66 0.15 14.81 -18.82
N PRO A 67 -0.34 15.78 -19.63
CA PRO A 67 -1.42 16.68 -19.22
C PRO A 67 -2.75 15.96 -18.93
N LEU A 68 -2.95 14.74 -19.44
CA LEU A 68 -4.14 13.94 -19.15
C LEU A 68 -4.32 13.62 -17.65
N TYR A 69 -3.26 13.66 -16.85
CA TYR A 69 -3.28 13.36 -15.41
C TYR A 69 -3.22 14.61 -14.53
N LEU A 70 -3.03 15.78 -15.14
CA LEU A 70 -2.76 17.04 -14.43
C LEU A 70 -3.76 18.14 -14.74
N ASN A 71 -4.37 18.11 -15.93
CA ASN A 71 -5.24 19.16 -16.43
C ASN A 71 -6.60 18.57 -16.85
N LEU A 72 -7.63 18.92 -16.08
CA LEU A 72 -9.00 18.49 -16.33
C LEU A 72 -9.51 18.92 -17.71
N GLN A 73 -9.27 20.18 -18.09
CA GLN A 73 -9.76 20.72 -19.37
C GLN A 73 -9.08 20.02 -20.55
N TYR A 74 -7.80 19.69 -20.41
CA TYR A 74 -7.09 18.91 -21.41
C TYR A 74 -7.68 17.49 -21.55
N ALA A 75 -7.93 16.81 -20.43
CA ALA A 75 -8.55 15.48 -20.46
C ALA A 75 -9.95 15.50 -21.09
N VAL A 76 -10.80 16.46 -20.71
CA VAL A 76 -12.15 16.61 -21.29
C VAL A 76 -12.09 16.94 -22.79
N GLY A 77 -11.17 17.80 -23.21
CA GLY A 77 -10.93 18.11 -24.63
C GLY A 77 -10.48 16.90 -25.45
N HIS A 78 -9.99 15.84 -24.81
CA HIS A 78 -9.61 14.56 -25.42
C HIS A 78 -10.69 13.47 -25.27
N GLY A 79 -11.91 13.84 -24.87
CA GLY A 79 -13.06 12.93 -24.81
C GLY A 79 -13.20 12.16 -23.50
N PHE A 80 -12.38 12.43 -22.49
CA PHE A 80 -12.55 11.83 -21.17
C PHE A 80 -13.62 12.56 -20.36
N ARG A 81 -14.34 11.82 -19.52
CA ARG A 81 -15.39 12.39 -18.67
C ARG A 81 -14.82 13.26 -17.54
N ASP A 82 -13.61 12.93 -17.09
CA ASP A 82 -12.92 13.58 -15.98
C ASP A 82 -11.40 13.36 -16.10
N LEU A 83 -10.64 13.90 -15.15
CA LEU A 83 -9.21 13.68 -14.96
C LEU A 83 -8.93 12.19 -14.74
N LEU A 84 -7.90 11.70 -15.40
CA LEU A 84 -7.52 10.29 -15.35
C LEU A 84 -6.52 10.02 -14.24
N ALA A 85 -6.64 8.84 -13.63
CA ALA A 85 -5.55 8.27 -12.85
C ALA A 85 -4.40 7.94 -13.80
N SER A 86 -3.18 8.23 -13.36
CA SER A 86 -1.99 7.79 -14.08
C SER A 86 -1.92 6.26 -14.15
N PRO A 87 -1.58 5.67 -15.32
CA PRO A 87 -1.38 4.22 -15.43
C PRO A 87 -0.36 3.66 -14.41
N GLN A 88 0.66 4.45 -14.07
CA GLN A 88 1.64 4.07 -13.06
C GLN A 88 1.05 4.04 -11.64
N MET A 89 0.11 4.94 -11.33
CA MET A 89 -0.62 4.91 -10.06
C MET A 89 -1.53 3.68 -10.01
N VAL A 90 -2.25 3.40 -11.09
CA VAL A 90 -3.12 2.22 -11.18
C VAL A 90 -2.31 0.95 -10.93
N PHE A 91 -1.17 0.80 -11.62
CA PHE A 91 -0.26 -0.33 -11.41
C PHE A 91 0.21 -0.44 -9.95
N ASN A 92 0.68 0.68 -9.35
CA ASN A 92 1.18 0.68 -7.98
C ASN A 92 0.09 0.32 -6.95
N VAL A 93 -1.14 0.79 -7.16
CA VAL A 93 -2.28 0.44 -6.31
C VAL A 93 -2.58 -1.05 -6.43
N THR A 94 -2.71 -1.58 -7.66
CA THR A 94 -2.97 -3.01 -7.88
C THR A 94 -1.89 -3.90 -7.28
N LEU A 95 -0.61 -3.55 -7.49
CA LEU A 95 0.51 -4.28 -6.88
C LEU A 95 0.44 -4.24 -5.35
N SER A 96 0.15 -3.08 -4.77
CA SER A 96 0.04 -2.91 -3.32
C SER A 96 -1.10 -3.73 -2.72
N LEU A 97 -2.22 -3.89 -3.45
CA LEU A 97 -3.29 -4.81 -3.04
C LEU A 97 -2.80 -6.27 -3.01
N GLY A 98 -1.88 -6.63 -3.90
CA GLY A 98 -1.28 -7.97 -4.01
C GLY A 98 -0.33 -8.39 -2.89
N VAL A 99 0.24 -7.44 -2.14
CA VAL A 99 1.33 -7.70 -1.15
C VAL A 99 0.81 -7.84 0.29
N GLN A 100 -0.49 -7.67 0.51
CA GLN A 100 -1.11 -7.59 1.84
C GLN A 100 -1.04 -8.87 2.67
#